data_AF-A0A818USS1-F1
#
_entry.id   AF-A0A818USS1-F1
#
_cell.length_a   1.000
_cell.length_b   1.000
_cell.length_c   1.000
_cell.angle_alpha   90.00
_cell.angle_beta   90.00
_cell.angle_gamma   90.00
#
_symmetry.space_group_name_H-M   'P 1'
#
loop_
_entity.id
_entity.type
_entity.pdbx_description
1 polymer ?
#
loop_
_entity_poly.entity_id
_entity_poly.type
_entity_poly.pdbx_seq_one_letter_code
_entity_poly.pdbx_strand_id
1 'polypeptide(L)'
;MNSENIFGCLYHSLFTYRLSSLIKSIPLISSNNQLGHSSQQILQILLSPRFFSIGIQIRAGDQTLTRANSVFDEEIIKRFENYFICSQQIINTNKKLFRDTNQIPIIFLLSDSVQIRQAALKRWKFSLECFQSVENQCQSNNNDSKILSHSDPVFHIAMTSNQKLAFQLGIFDQFLFSLCEQHIITLKSGFGRIPAFASLKLRNIYSLESKQEPFCENQSVPLAISGHHWSGI
;
A
#
# COMPACT_ATOMS: atom_id res chain seq x y z
N MET A 1 6.53 26.84 -9.75
CA MET A 1 6.15 25.67 -8.93
C MET A 1 4.70 25.37 -9.25
N ASN A 2 4.36 24.20 -9.79
CA ASN A 2 2.96 23.86 -10.09
C ASN A 2 2.19 23.74 -8.77
N SER A 3 0.99 24.32 -8.70
CA SER A 3 0.12 24.27 -7.51
C SER A 3 -0.13 22.84 -7.03
N GLU A 4 -0.14 21.89 -7.97
CA GLU A 4 -0.35 20.47 -7.70
C GLU A 4 0.79 19.81 -6.90
N ASN A 5 2.00 20.37 -6.93
CA ASN A 5 3.17 19.84 -6.23
C ASN A 5 3.38 20.44 -4.84
N ILE A 6 2.69 21.54 -4.51
CA ILE A 6 2.88 22.27 -3.24
C ILE A 6 2.67 21.33 -2.05
N PHE A 7 1.61 20.51 -2.11
CA PHE A 7 1.29 19.58 -1.04
C PHE A 7 2.40 18.55 -0.80
N GLY A 8 2.86 17.86 -1.86
CA GLY A 8 3.91 16.85 -1.71
C GLY A 8 5.26 17.46 -1.29
N CYS A 9 5.63 18.63 -1.81
CA CYS A 9 6.84 19.34 -1.39
C CYS A 9 6.78 19.72 0.10
N LEU A 10 5.66 20.27 0.57
CA LEU A 10 5.46 20.59 1.98
C LEU A 10 5.48 19.32 2.84
N TYR A 11 4.77 18.27 2.42
CA TYR A 11 4.76 16.98 3.10
C TYR A 11 6.19 16.45 3.28
N HIS A 12 6.99 16.37 2.22
CA HIS A 12 8.36 15.90 2.31
C HIS A 12 9.23 16.81 3.19
N SER A 13 9.07 18.13 3.10
CA SER A 13 9.83 19.07 3.93
C SER A 13 9.53 18.93 5.44
N LEU A 14 8.33 18.50 5.80
CA LEU A 14 7.93 18.35 7.21
C LEU A 14 8.20 16.93 7.74
N PHE A 15 7.94 15.90 6.91
CA PHE A 15 8.02 14.50 7.33
C PHE A 15 9.43 13.91 7.25
N THR A 16 10.23 14.29 6.25
CA THR A 16 11.56 13.67 6.03
C THR A 16 12.49 13.92 7.22
N TYR A 17 12.43 15.11 7.83
CA TYR A 17 13.22 15.43 9.03
C TYR A 17 12.85 14.60 10.27
N ARG A 18 11.65 14.03 10.31
CA ARG A 18 11.14 13.25 11.45
C ARG A 18 11.17 11.74 11.22
N LEU A 19 11.58 11.29 10.03
CA LEU A 19 11.54 9.89 9.64
C LEU A 19 12.41 9.00 10.54
N SER A 20 13.60 9.47 10.92
CA SER A 20 14.49 8.72 11.82
C SER A 20 13.87 8.49 13.20
N SER A 21 13.11 9.46 13.71
CA SER A 21 12.37 9.31 14.96
C SER A 21 11.19 8.35 14.82
N LEU A 22 10.51 8.36 13.67
CA LEU A 22 9.40 7.45 13.38
C LEU A 22 9.90 6.00 13.29
N ILE A 23 10.97 5.74 12.53
CA ILE A 23 11.58 4.41 12.40
C ILE A 23 12.03 3.87 13.77
N LYS A 24 12.66 4.71 14.61
CA LYS A 24 13.09 4.33 15.97
C LYS A 24 11.91 4.01 16.90
N SER A 25 10.75 4.63 16.68
CA SER A 25 9.56 4.41 17.51
C SER A 25 8.79 3.14 17.17
N ILE A 26 9.09 2.52 16.03
CA ILE A 26 8.48 1.26 15.62
C ILE A 26 9.22 0.13 16.35
N PRO A 27 8.53 -0.64 17.21
CA PRO A 27 9.17 -1.71 17.95
C PRO A 27 9.86 -2.71 17.00
N LEU A 28 11.13 -3.03 17.23
CA LEU A 28 11.78 -4.19 16.61
C LEU A 28 11.27 -5.42 17.37
N ILE A 29 10.25 -6.13 16.85
CA ILE A 29 9.65 -7.27 17.58
C ILE A 29 9.81 -8.60 16.84
N SER A 30 10.03 -9.60 17.72
CA SER A 30 10.28 -11.03 17.61
C SER A 30 9.45 -11.83 16.59
N SER A 31 10.13 -12.81 16.01
CA SER A 31 9.86 -13.66 14.86
C SER A 31 8.71 -14.69 14.95
N ASN A 32 7.87 -14.67 15.99
CA ASN A 32 7.12 -15.89 16.29
C ASN A 32 5.83 -16.12 15.47
N ASN A 33 5.34 -15.15 14.67
CA ASN A 33 4.12 -15.32 13.85
C ASN A 33 4.08 -14.42 12.58
N GLN A 34 5.17 -14.32 11.82
CA GLN A 34 5.27 -13.35 10.73
C GLN A 34 4.75 -13.87 9.38
N LEU A 35 3.44 -13.78 9.17
CA LEU A 35 2.87 -13.91 7.82
C LEU A 35 3.31 -12.74 6.91
N GLY A 36 3.53 -11.54 7.46
CA GLY A 36 3.89 -10.32 6.75
C GLY A 36 5.38 -10.03 6.70
N HIS A 37 5.71 -8.78 6.35
CA HIS A 37 7.07 -8.29 6.15
C HIS A 37 7.43 -7.25 7.21
N SER A 38 8.73 -7.15 7.53
CA SER A 38 9.25 -6.12 8.42
C SER A 38 9.30 -4.75 7.73
N SER A 39 9.28 -3.67 8.51
CA SER A 39 9.38 -2.30 8.00
C SER A 39 10.63 -2.08 7.16
N GLN A 40 11.76 -2.68 7.57
CA GLN A 40 13.02 -2.57 6.85
C GLN A 40 12.96 -3.30 5.50
N GLN A 41 12.36 -4.49 5.45
CA GLN A 41 12.19 -5.24 4.20
C GLN A 41 11.30 -4.48 3.21
N ILE A 42 10.17 -3.94 3.68
CA ILE A 42 9.27 -3.15 2.85
C ILE A 42 10.00 -1.91 2.32
N LEU A 43 10.70 -1.18 3.19
CA LEU A 43 11.45 0.01 2.79
C LEU A 43 12.54 -0.30 1.74
N GLN A 44 13.29 -1.39 1.91
CA GLN A 44 14.30 -1.83 0.96
C GLN A 44 13.71 -2.16 -0.42
N ILE A 45 12.54 -2.80 -0.46
CA ILE A 45 11.90 -3.14 -1.73
C ILE A 45 11.32 -1.90 -2.40
N LEU A 46 10.63 -1.03 -1.65
CA LEU A 46 9.99 0.16 -2.18
C LEU A 46 11.00 1.21 -2.69
N LEU A 47 12.19 1.28 -2.11
CA LEU A 47 13.26 2.19 -2.56
C LEU A 47 14.16 1.58 -3.66
N SER A 48 14.01 0.30 -3.98
CA SER A 48 14.88 -0.37 -4.93
C SER A 48 14.42 -0.12 -6.38
N PRO A 49 15.31 0.31 -7.28
CA PRO A 49 14.97 0.56 -8.68
C PRO A 49 14.61 -0.72 -9.46
N ARG A 50 14.89 -1.91 -8.87
CA ARG A 50 14.54 -3.21 -9.45
C ARG A 50 13.04 -3.46 -9.43
N PHE A 51 12.29 -2.78 -8.57
CA PHE A 51 10.86 -3.02 -8.42
C PHE A 51 10.04 -1.87 -8.96
N PHE A 52 8.90 -2.23 -9.55
CA PHE A 52 7.87 -1.31 -9.93
C PHE A 52 6.71 -1.45 -8.93
N SER A 53 6.59 -0.50 -8.01
CA SER A 53 5.69 -0.60 -6.85
C SER A 53 4.33 0.03 -7.10
N ILE A 54 3.26 -0.72 -6.81
CA ILE A 54 1.87 -0.26 -6.84
C ILE A 54 1.34 -0.28 -5.41
N GLY A 55 1.01 0.88 -4.86
CA GLY A 55 0.34 0.98 -3.57
C GLY A 55 -1.15 0.72 -3.72
N ILE A 56 -1.69 -0.25 -3.00
CA ILE A 56 -3.15 -0.46 -2.89
C ILE A 56 -3.60 -0.06 -1.48
N GLN A 57 -4.47 0.93 -1.37
CA GLN A 57 -5.10 1.34 -0.10
C GLN A 57 -6.58 0.95 -0.07
N ILE A 58 -6.92 0.00 0.81
CA ILE A 58 -8.29 -0.48 1.04
C ILE A 58 -8.77 0.01 2.40
N ARG A 59 -9.83 0.84 2.41
CA ARG A 59 -10.61 1.14 3.61
C ARG A 59 -11.82 0.20 3.63
N ALA A 60 -11.80 -0.79 4.51
CA ALA A 60 -12.87 -1.76 4.69
C ALA A 60 -13.98 -1.25 5.64
N GLY A 61 -13.70 -0.19 6.40
CA GLY A 61 -14.67 0.51 7.25
C GLY A 61 -14.71 -0.01 8.68
N ASP A 62 -15.32 0.76 9.59
CA ASP A 62 -15.14 0.60 11.03
C ASP A 62 -15.66 -0.74 11.58
N GLN A 63 -16.63 -1.34 10.91
CA GLN A 63 -17.16 -2.66 11.28
C GLN A 63 -16.09 -3.76 11.21
N THR A 64 -15.09 -3.60 10.34
CA THR A 64 -14.01 -4.58 10.18
C THR A 64 -12.89 -4.43 11.20
N LEU A 65 -12.76 -3.25 11.83
CA LEU A 65 -11.79 -2.98 12.91
C LEU A 65 -12.11 -3.79 14.18
N THR A 66 -13.39 -4.03 14.46
CA THR A 66 -13.85 -4.69 15.69
C THR A 66 -13.74 -6.22 15.69
N ARG A 67 -13.53 -6.86 14.53
CA ARG A 67 -13.61 -8.33 14.38
C ARG A 67 -12.25 -9.04 14.33
N ALA A 68 -11.26 -8.57 15.08
CA ALA A 68 -9.91 -9.14 15.15
C ALA A 68 -9.86 -10.67 15.31
N ASN A 69 -10.87 -11.26 15.96
CA ASN A 69 -10.94 -12.68 16.31
C ASN A 69 -11.92 -13.51 15.47
N SER A 70 -12.54 -12.96 14.42
CA SER A 70 -13.43 -13.76 13.57
C SER A 70 -12.61 -14.67 12.66
N VAL A 71 -13.09 -15.90 12.49
CA VAL A 71 -12.53 -16.91 11.58
C VAL A 71 -12.20 -16.29 10.23
N PHE A 72 -11.01 -16.64 9.72
CA PHE A 72 -10.53 -16.23 8.41
C PHE A 72 -11.56 -16.55 7.33
N ASP A 73 -12.08 -15.51 6.68
CA ASP A 73 -13.11 -15.62 5.66
C ASP A 73 -12.49 -15.31 4.29
N GLU A 74 -12.26 -16.34 3.47
CA GLU A 74 -11.77 -16.17 2.10
C GLU A 74 -12.73 -15.33 1.25
N GLU A 75 -14.00 -15.20 1.63
CA GLU A 75 -14.93 -14.30 0.95
C GLU A 75 -14.57 -12.83 1.15
N ILE A 76 -13.83 -12.48 2.21
CA ILE A 76 -13.45 -11.08 2.46
C ILE A 76 -12.60 -10.54 1.31
N ILE A 77 -11.67 -11.33 0.77
CA ILE A 77 -10.79 -10.85 -0.30
C ILE A 77 -11.52 -10.72 -1.62
N LYS A 78 -12.52 -11.57 -1.87
CA LYS A 78 -13.38 -11.49 -3.07
C LYS A 78 -14.14 -10.16 -3.12
N ARG A 79 -14.56 -9.62 -1.97
CA ARG A 79 -15.23 -8.30 -1.90
C ARG A 79 -14.34 -7.13 -2.34
N PHE A 80 -13.03 -7.31 -2.30
CA PHE A 80 -12.04 -6.30 -2.69
C PHE A 80 -11.22 -6.71 -3.91
N GLU A 81 -11.66 -7.74 -4.65
CA GLU A 81 -10.95 -8.28 -5.81
C GLU A 81 -10.68 -7.21 -6.88
N ASN A 82 -11.58 -6.23 -7.01
CA ASN A 82 -11.47 -5.15 -7.98
C ASN A 82 -10.19 -4.32 -7.84
N TYR A 83 -9.66 -4.18 -6.61
CA TYR A 83 -8.36 -3.50 -6.39
C TYR A 83 -7.21 -4.30 -6.97
N PHE A 84 -7.23 -5.62 -6.84
CA PHE A 84 -6.19 -6.50 -7.37
C PHE A 84 -6.30 -6.62 -8.89
N ILE A 85 -7.52 -6.74 -9.44
CA ILE A 85 -7.76 -6.70 -10.89
C ILE A 85 -7.21 -5.40 -11.49
N CYS A 86 -7.49 -4.26 -10.84
CA CYS A 86 -6.95 -2.96 -11.23
C CYS A 86 -5.42 -2.95 -11.28
N SER A 87 -4.75 -3.45 -10.23
CA SER A 87 -3.29 -3.52 -10.22
C SER A 87 -2.76 -4.41 -11.36
N GLN A 88 -3.45 -5.49 -11.70
CA GLN A 88 -3.06 -6.34 -12.82
C GLN A 88 -3.21 -5.62 -14.17
N GLN A 89 -4.27 -4.83 -14.36
CA GLN A 89 -4.44 -3.99 -15.55
C GLN A 89 -3.28 -2.99 -15.68
N ILE A 90 -2.91 -2.32 -14.58
CA ILE A 90 -1.75 -1.41 -14.52
C ILE A 90 -0.46 -2.14 -14.91
N ILE A 91 -0.19 -3.31 -14.32
CA ILE A 91 1.01 -4.11 -14.61
C ILE A 91 1.07 -4.45 -16.10
N ASN A 92 -0.05 -4.90 -16.66
CA ASN A 92 -0.15 -5.27 -18.06
C ASN A 92 0.06 -4.07 -18.99
N THR A 93 -0.50 -2.91 -18.65
CA THR A 93 -0.32 -1.66 -19.40
C THR A 93 1.13 -1.19 -19.36
N ASN A 94 1.79 -1.20 -18.20
CA ASN A 94 3.19 -0.82 -18.11
C ASN A 94 4.12 -1.78 -18.86
N LYS A 95 3.87 -3.09 -18.81
CA LYS A 95 4.61 -4.06 -19.64
C LYS A 95 4.47 -3.77 -21.15
N LYS A 96 3.31 -3.26 -21.58
CA LYS A 96 3.09 -2.89 -22.99
C LYS A 96 3.81 -1.59 -23.38
N LEU A 97 3.78 -0.58 -22.50
CA LEU A 97 4.34 0.75 -22.74
C LEU A 97 5.86 0.82 -22.55
N PHE A 98 6.39 0.11 -21.56
CA PHE A 98 7.79 0.14 -21.13
C PHE A 98 8.42 -1.25 -21.26
N ARG A 99 8.58 -1.72 -22.49
CA ARG A 99 9.11 -3.07 -22.77
C ARG A 99 10.55 -3.27 -22.30
N ASP A 100 11.30 -2.18 -22.14
CA ASP A 100 12.72 -2.21 -21.76
C ASP A 100 12.96 -2.13 -20.25
N THR A 101 11.91 -1.95 -19.43
CA THR A 101 12.06 -1.95 -17.97
C THR A 101 12.02 -3.37 -17.44
N ASN A 102 13.18 -3.92 -17.07
CA ASN A 102 13.32 -5.20 -16.34
C ASN A 102 12.82 -5.13 -14.88
N GLN A 103 11.88 -4.22 -14.59
CA GLN A 103 11.35 -4.00 -13.26
C GLN A 103 10.33 -5.08 -12.89
N ILE A 104 10.42 -5.55 -11.65
CA ILE A 104 9.51 -6.56 -11.11
C ILE A 104 8.30 -5.84 -10.49
N PRO A 105 7.07 -6.08 -10.96
CA PRO A 105 5.89 -5.48 -10.35
C PRO A 105 5.69 -6.02 -8.94
N ILE A 106 5.43 -5.12 -7.99
CA ILE A 106 5.17 -5.44 -6.58
C ILE A 106 4.01 -4.59 -6.07
N ILE A 107 3.14 -5.18 -5.27
CA ILE A 107 2.02 -4.49 -4.65
C ILE A 107 2.34 -4.24 -3.18
N PHE A 108 2.28 -3.00 -2.73
CA PHE A 108 2.25 -2.67 -1.31
C PHE A 108 0.81 -2.48 -0.87
N LEU A 109 0.30 -3.42 -0.07
CA LEU A 109 -1.06 -3.41 0.43
C LEU A 109 -1.13 -2.69 1.77
N LEU A 110 -1.96 -1.65 1.81
CA LEU A 110 -2.32 -0.89 2.98
C LEU A 110 -3.82 -1.05 3.25
N SER A 111 -4.19 -1.62 4.40
CA SER A 111 -5.60 -1.74 4.78
C SER A 111 -5.81 -1.53 6.26
N ASP A 112 -6.97 -1.02 6.64
CA ASP A 112 -7.46 -0.96 8.02
C ASP A 112 -8.01 -2.30 8.53
N SER A 113 -8.06 -3.35 7.70
CA SER A 113 -8.43 -4.70 8.11
C SER A 113 -7.21 -5.63 8.13
N VAL A 114 -6.89 -6.17 9.31
CA VAL A 114 -5.87 -7.22 9.46
C VAL A 114 -6.23 -8.47 8.65
N GLN A 115 -7.53 -8.84 8.58
CA GLN A 115 -7.95 -10.03 7.84
C GLN A 115 -7.67 -9.90 6.34
N ILE A 116 -7.91 -8.74 5.74
CA ILE A 116 -7.60 -8.50 4.32
C ILE A 116 -6.09 -8.61 4.09
N ARG A 117 -5.28 -7.99 4.94
CA ARG A 117 -3.80 -8.07 4.83
C ARG A 117 -3.33 -9.52 4.92
N GLN A 118 -3.85 -10.29 5.88
CA GLN A 118 -3.49 -11.70 6.06
C GLN A 118 -3.96 -12.56 4.88
N ALA A 119 -5.18 -12.35 4.37
CA ALA A 119 -5.70 -13.11 3.23
C ALA A 119 -4.88 -12.87 1.97
N ALA A 120 -4.54 -11.61 1.73
CA ALA A 120 -3.71 -11.21 0.61
C ALA A 120 -2.31 -11.83 0.70
N LEU A 121 -1.68 -11.82 1.87
CA LEU A 121 -0.37 -12.43 2.07
C LEU A 121 -0.41 -13.95 1.96
N LYS A 122 -1.42 -14.64 2.50
CA LYS A 122 -1.53 -16.10 2.32
C LYS A 122 -1.57 -16.49 0.85
N ARG A 123 -2.27 -15.69 0.02
CA ARG A 123 -2.47 -15.99 -1.40
C ARG A 123 -1.31 -15.54 -2.29
N TRP A 124 -0.70 -14.39 -1.97
CA TRP A 124 0.17 -13.65 -2.89
C TRP A 124 1.44 -13.10 -2.22
N LYS A 125 1.84 -13.61 -1.05
CA LYS A 125 3.03 -13.13 -0.34
C LYS A 125 4.26 -13.15 -1.24
N PHE A 126 4.96 -12.02 -1.27
CA PHE A 126 6.26 -11.93 -1.89
C PHE A 126 7.31 -12.69 -1.08
N SER A 127 8.05 -13.61 -1.71
CA SER A 127 9.19 -14.25 -1.06
C SER A 127 10.40 -13.31 -1.07
N LEU A 128 11.07 -13.17 0.07
CA LEU A 128 12.30 -12.37 0.19
C LEU A 128 13.50 -13.06 -0.47
N GLU A 129 13.45 -14.36 -0.68
CA GLU A 129 14.50 -15.10 -1.40
C GLU A 129 14.64 -14.55 -2.83
N CYS A 130 13.52 -14.09 -3.41
CA CYS A 130 13.52 -13.41 -4.69
C CYS A 130 14.34 -12.10 -4.64
N PHE A 131 14.32 -11.34 -3.55
CA PHE A 131 15.13 -10.11 -3.42
C PHE A 131 16.64 -10.39 -3.54
N GLN A 132 17.10 -11.49 -2.96
CA GLN A 132 18.52 -11.89 -2.95
C GLN A 132 18.93 -12.67 -4.21
N SER A 133 17.98 -13.21 -4.95
CA SER A 133 18.24 -14.00 -6.15
C SER A 133 18.66 -13.16 -7.36
N VAL A 134 19.63 -13.68 -8.12
CA VAL A 134 20.04 -13.16 -9.43
C VAL A 134 18.87 -13.33 -10.41
N GLU A 135 18.44 -12.19 -10.98
CA GLU A 135 17.46 -11.86 -12.04
C GLU A 135 16.24 -12.78 -12.32
N ASN A 136 16.30 -14.10 -12.19
CA ASN A 136 15.32 -15.02 -12.78
C ASN A 136 14.46 -15.84 -11.79
N GLN A 137 14.80 -15.95 -10.50
CA GLN A 137 13.96 -16.75 -9.57
C GLN A 137 12.67 -16.03 -9.15
N CYS A 138 12.66 -14.70 -9.23
CA CYS A 138 11.49 -13.89 -8.95
C CYS A 138 10.37 -14.04 -9.98
N GLN A 139 10.70 -14.38 -11.22
CA GLN A 139 9.73 -14.51 -12.30
C GLN A 139 9.14 -15.92 -12.26
N SER A 140 8.49 -16.28 -11.15
CA SER A 140 7.64 -17.47 -11.13
C SER A 140 6.66 -17.41 -12.30
N ASN A 141 6.46 -18.54 -12.99
CA ASN A 141 5.69 -18.67 -14.23
C ASN A 141 4.22 -18.25 -14.13
N ASN A 142 3.72 -18.01 -12.92
CA ASN A 142 2.39 -17.47 -12.73
C ASN A 142 2.42 -15.94 -12.73
N ASN A 143 1.58 -15.33 -13.56
CA ASN A 143 1.30 -13.88 -13.58
C ASN A 143 0.63 -13.38 -12.28
N ASP A 144 0.85 -14.06 -11.16
CA ASP A 144 0.24 -13.76 -9.89
C ASP A 144 0.82 -12.48 -9.30
N SER A 145 -0.07 -11.67 -8.76
CA SER A 145 0.26 -10.49 -7.98
C SER A 145 1.21 -10.84 -6.84
N LYS A 146 2.19 -9.97 -6.57
CA LYS A 146 3.15 -10.13 -5.47
C LYS A 146 2.89 -9.07 -4.42
N ILE A 147 2.56 -9.46 -3.19
CA ILE A 147 2.08 -8.55 -2.16
C ILE A 147 3.09 -8.42 -1.02
N LEU A 148 3.34 -7.15 -0.67
CA LEU A 148 3.98 -6.67 0.54
C LEU A 148 2.94 -6.06 1.46
N SER A 149 3.01 -6.38 2.74
CA SER A 149 2.16 -5.79 3.77
C SER A 149 2.73 -6.12 5.15
N HIS A 150 2.47 -5.25 6.11
CA HIS A 150 2.51 -5.61 7.53
C HIS A 150 1.31 -6.50 7.84
N SER A 151 1.50 -7.69 8.43
CA SER A 151 0.39 -8.58 8.83
C SER A 151 0.24 -8.70 10.33
N ASP A 152 1.19 -8.13 11.08
CA ASP A 152 1.27 -8.31 12.51
C ASP A 152 0.19 -7.45 13.18
N PRO A 153 -0.75 -8.08 13.92
CA PRO A 153 -1.78 -7.35 14.64
C PRO A 153 -1.18 -6.30 15.58
N VAL A 154 -0.03 -6.55 16.20
CA VAL A 154 0.63 -5.61 17.14
C VAL A 154 1.00 -4.29 16.44
N PHE A 155 1.32 -4.35 15.15
CA PHE A 155 1.66 -3.18 14.33
C PHE A 155 0.45 -2.62 13.57
N HIS A 156 -0.73 -3.16 13.79
CA HIS A 156 -1.94 -2.64 13.20
C HIS A 156 -2.54 -1.54 14.10
N ILE A 157 -2.83 -0.38 13.51
CA ILE A 157 -3.38 0.80 14.19
C ILE A 157 -4.61 0.45 15.05
N ALA A 158 -5.44 -0.47 14.58
CA ALA A 158 -6.66 -0.91 15.27
C ALA A 158 -6.44 -1.72 16.55
N MET A 159 -5.24 -2.29 16.76
CA MET A 159 -5.01 -3.26 17.85
C MET A 159 -4.19 -2.70 19.00
N THR A 160 -3.71 -1.46 18.90
CA THR A 160 -2.97 -0.81 19.98
C THR A 160 -3.88 0.17 20.74
N SER A 161 -3.89 0.07 22.06
CA SER A 161 -4.56 1.04 22.93
C SER A 161 -3.76 2.33 23.10
N ASN A 162 -2.48 2.34 22.71
CA ASN A 162 -1.62 3.51 22.78
C ASN A 162 -1.85 4.40 21.56
N GLN A 163 -2.64 5.46 21.73
CA GLN A 163 -2.98 6.41 20.67
C GLN A 163 -1.75 7.04 19.99
N LYS A 164 -0.69 7.34 20.76
CA LYS A 164 0.54 7.92 20.20
C LYS A 164 1.24 6.92 19.27
N LEU A 165 1.32 5.65 19.67
CA LEU A 165 1.88 4.59 18.85
C LEU A 165 1.01 4.34 17.61
N ALA A 166 -0.31 4.28 17.76
CA ALA A 166 -1.26 4.13 16.65
C ALA A 166 -1.05 5.21 15.58
N PHE A 167 -0.91 6.47 16.03
CA PHE A 167 -0.66 7.61 15.17
C PHE A 167 0.70 7.52 14.47
N GLN A 168 1.76 7.12 15.18
CA GLN A 168 3.09 6.93 14.61
C GLN A 168 3.11 5.81 13.55
N LEU A 169 2.43 4.69 13.81
CA LEU A 169 2.26 3.59 12.86
C LEU A 169 1.46 4.04 11.63
N GLY A 170 0.38 4.79 11.82
CA GLY A 170 -0.42 5.31 10.71
C GLY A 170 0.35 6.28 9.81
N ILE A 171 1.13 7.19 10.40
CA ILE A 171 2.03 8.06 9.65
C ILE A 171 3.06 7.23 8.87
N PHE A 172 3.64 6.21 9.51
CA PHE A 172 4.66 5.39 8.86
C PHE A 172 4.09 4.58 7.69
N ASP A 173 2.91 3.99 7.86
CA ASP A 173 2.18 3.31 6.79
C ASP A 173 1.90 4.26 5.61
N GLN A 174 1.47 5.50 5.89
CA GLN A 174 1.31 6.54 4.86
C GLN A 174 2.64 6.90 4.18
N PHE A 175 3.72 7.04 4.95
CA PHE A 175 5.04 7.29 4.39
C PHE A 175 5.47 6.17 3.44
N LEU A 176 5.37 4.89 3.84
CA LEU A 176 5.68 3.76 2.96
C LEU A 176 4.81 3.78 1.70
N PHE A 177 3.52 4.04 1.84
CA PHE A 177 2.60 4.13 0.70
C PHE A 177 3.00 5.23 -0.29
N SER A 178 3.48 6.38 0.20
CA SER A 178 3.93 7.49 -0.64
C SER A 178 5.15 7.16 -1.49
N LEU A 179 5.93 6.12 -1.14
CA LEU A 179 7.08 5.68 -1.93
C LEU A 179 6.69 4.92 -3.20
N CYS A 180 5.45 4.44 -3.32
CA CYS A 180 5.02 3.65 -4.47
C CYS A 180 5.03 4.45 -5.78
N GLU A 181 5.20 3.79 -6.93
CA GLU A 181 5.16 4.41 -8.27
C GLU A 181 3.76 4.75 -8.75
N GLN A 182 2.79 3.92 -8.38
CA GLN A 182 1.37 4.12 -8.66
C GLN A 182 0.54 3.82 -7.43
N HIS A 183 -0.68 4.37 -7.37
CA HIS A 183 -1.54 4.28 -6.21
C HIS A 183 -2.96 3.93 -6.63
N ILE A 184 -3.53 2.88 -6.06
CA ILE A 184 -4.95 2.55 -6.11
C ILE A 184 -5.51 2.82 -4.73
N ILE A 185 -6.47 3.73 -4.61
CA ILE A 185 -6.99 4.22 -3.33
C ILE A 185 -8.50 4.08 -3.27
N THR A 186 -9.03 3.90 -2.06
CA THR A 186 -10.48 3.95 -1.85
C THR A 186 -11.00 5.38 -2.06
N LEU A 187 -12.09 5.54 -2.83
CA LEU A 187 -12.59 6.84 -3.35
C LEU A 187 -12.69 7.96 -2.31
N LYS A 188 -13.11 7.66 -1.09
CA LYS A 188 -13.34 8.68 -0.04
C LYS A 188 -12.35 8.59 1.14
N SER A 189 -11.27 7.83 0.99
CA SER A 189 -10.30 7.60 2.06
C SER A 189 -9.22 8.69 2.07
N GLY A 190 -9.25 9.57 3.07
CA GLY A 190 -8.17 10.54 3.31
C GLY A 190 -6.83 9.86 3.57
N PHE A 191 -6.87 8.68 4.19
CA PHE A 191 -5.70 7.87 4.53
C PHE A 191 -4.93 7.37 3.30
N GLY A 192 -5.62 7.09 2.18
CA GLY A 192 -4.97 6.75 0.90
C GLY A 192 -4.59 7.98 0.08
N ARG A 193 -5.44 9.02 0.10
CA ARG A 193 -5.24 10.25 -0.68
C ARG A 193 -3.98 10.99 -0.26
N ILE A 194 -3.84 11.31 1.03
CA ILE A 194 -2.69 12.09 1.55
C ILE A 194 -1.36 11.53 1.05
N PRO A 195 -1.01 10.25 1.28
CA PRO A 195 0.27 9.71 0.82
C PRO A 195 0.38 9.55 -0.70
N ALA A 196 -0.72 9.29 -1.41
CA ALA A 196 -0.71 9.24 -2.88
C ALA A 196 -0.34 10.60 -3.48
N PHE A 197 -0.93 11.70 -2.99
CA PHE A 197 -0.56 13.05 -3.42
C PHE A 197 0.83 13.47 -2.92
N ALA A 198 1.23 12.99 -1.74
CA ALA A 198 2.57 13.22 -1.21
C ALA A 198 3.66 12.63 -2.12
N SER A 199 3.39 11.53 -2.82
CA SER A 199 4.34 10.88 -3.73
C SER A 199 4.83 11.77 -4.89
N LEU A 200 4.12 12.87 -5.19
CA LEU A 200 4.31 13.72 -6.37
C LEU A 200 4.06 13.01 -7.71
N LYS A 201 3.51 11.78 -7.71
CA LYS A 201 3.20 10.97 -8.90
C LYS A 201 1.74 11.11 -9.33
N LEU A 202 1.30 12.36 -9.48
CA LEU A 202 -0.12 12.75 -9.60
C LEU A 202 -0.89 12.10 -10.76
N ARG A 203 -0.20 11.68 -11.82
CA ARG A 203 -0.82 11.02 -12.99
C ARG A 203 -1.13 9.53 -12.77
N ASN A 204 -0.70 8.96 -11.64
CA ASN A 204 -0.75 7.53 -11.37
C ASN A 204 -1.62 7.18 -10.16
N ILE A 205 -2.64 7.98 -9.87
CA ILE A 205 -3.56 7.78 -8.74
C ILE A 205 -4.92 7.33 -9.29
N TYR A 206 -5.32 6.11 -8.97
CA TYR A 206 -6.59 5.49 -9.36
C TYR A 206 -7.50 5.40 -8.14
N SER A 207 -8.76 5.75 -8.30
CA SER A 207 -9.73 5.74 -7.20
C SER A 207 -10.81 4.72 -7.45
N LEU A 208 -11.06 3.85 -6.47
CA LEU A 208 -12.07 2.80 -6.59
C LEU A 208 -13.09 2.89 -5.45
N GLU A 209 -14.34 2.56 -5.77
CA GLU A 209 -15.36 2.27 -4.78
C GLU A 209 -15.49 0.74 -4.64
N SER A 210 -15.58 0.23 -3.41
CA SER A 210 -15.55 -1.22 -3.13
C SER A 210 -16.65 -2.03 -3.84
N LYS A 211 -17.72 -1.38 -4.36
CA LYS A 211 -18.88 -2.03 -4.97
C LYS A 211 -19.02 -1.76 -6.47
N GLN A 212 -18.15 -0.94 -7.06
CA GLN A 212 -18.21 -0.64 -8.49
C GLN A 212 -17.37 -1.63 -9.30
N GLU A 213 -17.72 -1.81 -10.58
CA GLU A 213 -16.99 -2.71 -11.48
C GLU A 213 -15.50 -2.35 -11.60
N PRO A 214 -14.62 -3.35 -11.84
CA PRO A 214 -13.17 -3.19 -11.88
C PRO A 214 -12.72 -2.47 -13.15
N PHE A 215 -12.96 -1.17 -13.23
CA PHE A 215 -12.53 -0.35 -14.35
C PHE A 215 -11.52 0.70 -13.90
N CYS A 216 -10.25 0.49 -14.26
CA CYS A 216 -9.15 1.40 -13.93
C CYS A 216 -8.75 2.34 -15.06
N GLU A 217 -9.73 2.81 -15.84
CA GLU A 217 -9.48 3.82 -16.87
C GLU A 217 -9.75 5.24 -16.36
N ASN A 218 -8.75 6.11 -16.57
CA ASN A 218 -8.85 7.57 -16.55
C ASN A 218 -9.54 8.22 -15.35
N GLN A 219 -9.31 7.72 -14.15
CA GLN A 219 -9.70 8.39 -12.92
C GLN A 219 -8.49 8.95 -12.17
N SER A 220 -7.61 9.67 -12.87
CA SER A 220 -6.60 10.49 -12.18
C SER A 220 -7.35 11.50 -11.33
N VAL A 221 -7.32 11.35 -10.01
CA VAL A 221 -8.05 12.26 -9.14
C VAL A 221 -7.29 13.58 -9.06
N PRO A 222 -7.84 14.71 -9.54
CA PRO A 222 -7.13 15.98 -9.43
C PRO A 222 -7.10 16.44 -7.97
N LEU A 223 -6.05 17.18 -7.61
CA LEU A 223 -5.84 17.71 -6.25
C LEU A 223 -7.05 18.54 -5.78
N ALA A 224 -7.65 19.33 -6.68
CA ALA A 224 -8.80 20.18 -6.41
C ALA A 224 -10.03 19.40 -5.91
N ILE A 225 -10.31 18.22 -6.50
CA ILE A 225 -11.43 17.36 -6.08
C ILE A 225 -11.05 16.59 -4.80
N SER A 226 -9.76 16.32 -4.62
CA SER A 226 -9.26 15.54 -3.47
C SER A 226 -9.42 16.25 -2.13
N GLY A 227 -9.24 17.58 -2.08
CA GLY A 227 -9.28 18.35 -0.83
C GLY A 227 -10.54 18.16 0.01
N HIS A 228 -11.68 17.87 -0.62
CA HIS A 228 -12.96 17.63 0.06
C HIS A 228 -13.06 16.26 0.76
N HIS A 229 -12.10 15.37 0.54
CA HIS A 229 -12.11 13.99 1.04
C HIS A 229 -10.90 13.67 1.94
N TRP A 230 -10.15 14.68 2.39
CA TRP A 230 -8.97 14.48 3.26
C TRP A 230 -9.34 14.19 4.71
N SER A 231 -10.48 14.70 5.17
CA SER A 231 -11.01 14.47 6.52
C SER A 231 -11.95 13.27 6.61
N GLY A 232 -12.14 12.51 5.52
CA GLY A 232 -12.93 11.28 5.53
C GLY A 232 -12.22 10.21 6.35
N ILE A 233 -12.55 10.18 7.65
CA ILE A 233 -12.33 9.05 8.55
C ILE A 233 -13.46 8.05 8.31
#